data_AF-A0A835GUX0-F1
#
_entry.id   AF-A0A835GUX0-F1
#
_cell.length_a   1.000
_cell.length_b   1.000
_cell.length_c   1.000
_cell.angle_alpha   90.00
_cell.angle_beta   90.00
_cell.angle_gamma   90.00
#
_symmetry.space_group_name_H-M   'P 1'
#
loop_
_entity.id
_entity.type
_entity.pdbx_description
1 polymer ?
#
loop_
_entity_poly.entity_id
_entity_poly.type
_entity_poly.pdbx_seq_one_letter_code
_entity_poly.pdbx_strand_id
1 'polypeptide(L)'
;MLEIPTVTISDSTNSRFRNLIALEQSGKDEATYFTNYVLLLDCLINTSSDVALLRECGIITSVMGSDEEVSKMINKLCKGSITNQYGAYGG
;
A
#
# COMPACT_ATOMS: atom_id res chain seq x y z
N MET A 1 -8.49 20.00 4.81
CA MET A 1 -8.59 19.39 3.48
C MET A 1 -7.90 18.04 3.58
N LEU A 2 -8.60 16.94 3.27
CA LEU A 2 -8.03 15.60 3.28
C LEU A 2 -7.54 15.31 1.86
N GLU A 3 -6.28 14.96 1.69
CA GLU A 3 -5.67 14.66 0.40
C GLU A 3 -4.93 13.33 0.52
N ILE A 4 -5.11 12.46 -0.48
CA ILE A 4 -4.38 11.19 -0.55
C ILE A 4 -3.12 11.43 -1.37
N PRO A 5 -1.91 11.24 -0.80
CA PRO A 5 -0.67 11.43 -1.52
C PRO A 5 -0.58 10.52 -2.75
N THR A 6 -0.14 11.08 -3.88
CA THR A 6 0.15 10.32 -5.10
C THR A 6 1.29 9.35 -4.85
N VAL A 7 1.13 8.10 -5.30
CA VAL A 7 2.17 7.08 -5.28
C VAL A 7 2.61 6.73 -6.70
N THR A 8 3.92 6.58 -6.88
CA THR A 8 4.51 6.04 -8.11
C THR A 8 4.90 4.57 -7.94
N ILE A 9 4.27 3.71 -8.72
CA ILE A 9 4.48 2.26 -8.73
C ILE A 9 5.53 1.89 -9.78
N SER A 10 6.51 1.11 -9.32
CA SER A 10 7.64 0.55 -10.07
C SER A 10 8.01 -0.82 -9.47
N ASP A 11 8.94 -1.54 -10.09
CA ASP A 11 9.40 -2.86 -9.65
C ASP A 11 10.05 -2.79 -8.26
N SER A 12 10.66 -1.65 -7.94
CA SER A 12 11.27 -1.40 -6.63
C SER A 12 10.27 -1.02 -5.54
N THR A 13 9.02 -0.71 -5.90
CA THR A 13 8.03 -0.18 -4.94
C THR A 13 7.72 -1.20 -3.85
N ASN A 14 7.57 -2.49 -4.19
CA ASN A 14 7.31 -3.54 -3.20
C ASN A 14 8.43 -3.64 -2.15
N SER A 15 9.69 -3.70 -2.57
CA SER A 15 10.82 -3.80 -1.63
C SER A 15 11.00 -2.54 -0.80
N ARG A 16 10.80 -1.35 -1.40
CA ARG A 16 10.81 -0.07 -0.69
C ARG A 16 9.72 0.01 0.36
N PHE A 17 8.49 -0.38 0.03
CA PHE A 17 7.36 -0.33 0.95
C PHE A 17 7.60 -1.26 2.14
N ARG A 18 8.09 -2.48 1.91
CA ARG A 18 8.45 -3.41 2.99
C ARG A 18 9.56 -2.85 3.89
N ASN A 19 10.58 -2.22 3.31
CA ASN A 19 11.67 -1.62 4.07
C ASN A 19 11.16 -0.46 4.94
N LEU A 20 10.29 0.41 4.40
CA LEU A 20 9.69 1.51 5.15
C LEU A 20 8.79 1.02 6.28
N ILE A 21 7.95 0.00 6.03
CA ILE A 21 7.14 -0.64 7.08
C ILE A 21 8.04 -1.23 8.16
N ALA A 22 9.10 -1.97 7.79
CA ALA A 22 10.04 -2.54 8.75
C ALA A 22 10.79 -1.47 9.54
N LEU A 23 11.15 -0.35 8.90
CA LEU A 23 11.78 0.79 9.54
C LEU A 23 10.85 1.42 10.59
N GLU A 24 9.59 1.69 10.25
CA GLU A 24 8.57 2.17 11.20
C GLU A 24 8.42 1.19 12.38
N GLN A 25 8.30 -0.11 12.09
CA GLN A 25 8.13 -1.15 13.10
C GLN A 25 9.37 -1.40 13.95
N SER A 26 10.57 -1.03 13.47
CA SER A 26 11.83 -1.17 14.21
C SER A 26 12.10 -0.04 15.20
N GLY A 27 11.35 1.07 15.06
CA GLY A 27 11.46 2.25 15.91
C GLY A 27 10.82 2.05 17.29
N LYS A 28 11.17 2.93 18.23
CA LYS A 28 10.46 3.06 19.53
C LYS A 28 9.21 3.92 19.44
N ASP A 29 9.01 4.61 18.32
CA ASP A 29 7.86 5.46 18.08
C ASP A 29 6.68 4.61 17.60
N GLU A 30 5.48 4.84 18.16
CA GLU A 30 4.25 4.14 17.75
C GLU A 30 3.67 4.68 16.43
N ALA A 31 4.36 5.62 15.80
CA ALA A 31 3.94 6.26 14.57
C ALA A 31 3.93 5.26 13.40
N THR A 32 2.73 4.86 12.99
CA THR A 32 2.47 3.93 11.88
C THR A 32 1.96 4.65 10.64
N TYR A 33 2.46 5.86 10.34
CA TYR A 33 1.90 6.71 9.28
C TYR A 33 1.98 6.06 7.90
N PHE A 34 3.13 5.50 7.54
CA PHE A 34 3.33 4.83 6.27
C PHE A 34 2.60 3.49 6.23
N THR A 35 2.63 2.72 7.32
CA THR A 35 1.87 1.47 7.44
C THR A 35 0.35 1.72 7.27
N ASN A 36 -0.20 2.76 7.89
CA ASN A 36 -1.60 3.15 7.75
C ASN A 36 -1.92 3.64 6.33
N TYR A 37 -0.99 4.34 5.68
CA TYR A 37 -1.14 4.71 4.28
C TYR A 37 -1.23 3.48 3.36
N VAL A 38 -0.37 2.48 3.58
CA VAL A 38 -0.41 1.23 2.81
C VAL A 38 -1.69 0.45 3.08
N LEU A 39 -2.19 0.42 4.32
CA LEU A 39 -3.50 -0.17 4.64
C LEU A 39 -4.66 0.55 3.96
N LEU A 40 -4.62 1.87 3.89
CA LEU A 40 -5.61 2.65 3.15
C LEU A 40 -5.59 2.27 1.67
N LEU A 41 -4.40 2.15 1.05
CA LEU A 41 -4.28 1.69 -0.33
C LEU A 41 -4.82 0.27 -0.53
N ASP A 42 -4.60 -0.65 0.41
CA ASP A 42 -5.18 -2.01 0.39
C ASP A 42 -6.71 -1.98 0.43
N CYS A 43 -7.27 -1.13 1.28
CA CYS A 43 -8.72 -0.96 1.39
C CYS A 43 -9.33 -0.36 0.11
N LEU A 44 -8.58 0.49 -0.59
CA LEU A 44 -9.02 1.12 -1.82
C LEU A 44 -8.78 0.24 -3.06
N ILE A 45 -7.84 -0.70 -3.02
CA ILE A 45 -7.38 -1.46 -4.19
C ILE A 45 -7.58 -2.96 -3.97
N ASN A 46 -8.67 -3.50 -4.50
CA ASN A 46 -8.89 -4.95 -4.50
C ASN A 46 -8.78 -5.55 -5.91
N THR A 47 -9.07 -4.75 -6.94
CA THR A 47 -9.14 -5.14 -8.35
C THR A 47 -8.33 -4.20 -9.25
N SER A 48 -8.09 -4.59 -10.49
CA SER A 48 -7.49 -3.71 -11.51
C SER A 48 -8.35 -2.48 -11.82
N SER A 49 -9.67 -2.61 -11.77
CA SER A 49 -10.60 -1.48 -11.95
C SER A 49 -10.40 -0.39 -10.90
N ASP A 50 -10.13 -0.78 -9.65
CA ASP A 50 -9.87 0.18 -8.57
C ASP A 50 -8.57 0.96 -8.82
N VAL A 51 -7.53 0.27 -9.33
CA VAL A 51 -6.28 0.92 -9.73
C VAL A 51 -6.51 1.91 -10.86
N ALA A 52 -7.32 1.54 -11.86
CA ALA A 52 -7.65 2.43 -12.97
C ALA A 52 -8.36 3.72 -12.48
N LEU A 53 -9.35 3.58 -11.59
CA LEU A 53 -10.06 4.73 -10.99
C LEU A 53 -9.11 5.63 -10.18
N LEU A 54 -8.24 5.05 -9.37
CA LEU A 54 -7.28 5.82 -8.57
C LEU A 54 -6.20 6.48 -9.45
N ARG A 55 -5.88 5.89 -10.61
CA ARG A 55 -5.02 6.50 -11.61
C ARG A 55 -5.69 7.70 -12.28
N GLU A 56 -6.97 7.60 -12.62
CA GLU A 56 -7.75 8.74 -13.15
C GLU A 56 -7.83 9.89 -12.13
N CYS A 57 -7.95 9.57 -10.84
CA CYS A 57 -7.89 10.54 -9.75
C CYS A 57 -6.48 11.11 -9.47
N GLY A 58 -5.44 10.64 -10.17
CA GLY A 58 -4.06 11.08 -9.96
C GLY A 58 -3.40 10.57 -8.67
N ILE A 59 -4.05 9.63 -7.97
CA ILE A 59 -3.54 9.04 -6.73
C ILE A 59 -2.50 7.96 -7.05
N ILE A 60 -2.67 7.22 -8.13
CA ILE A 60 -1.70 6.20 -8.58
C ILE A 60 -1.09 6.63 -9.90
N THR A 61 0.23 6.56 -9.98
CA THR A 61 0.97 6.60 -11.23
C THR A 61 1.76 5.30 -11.32
N SER A 62 1.76 4.59 -12.46
CA SER A 62 2.70 3.49 -12.67
C SER A 62 3.65 3.83 -13.80
N VAL A 63 4.94 3.54 -13.59
CA VAL A 63 6.00 3.70 -14.59
C VAL A 63 6.11 2.44 -15.45
N MET A 64 5.58 1.32 -14.97
CA MET A 64 5.51 0.03 -15.66
C MET A 64 4.51 -0.90 -14.97
N GLY A 65 4.04 -1.90 -15.72
CA GLY A 65 3.04 -2.88 -15.27
C GLY A 65 1.60 -2.47 -15.56
N SER A 66 0.76 -3.47 -15.81
CA SER A 66 -0.69 -3.38 -15.92
C SER A 66 -1.34 -3.08 -14.58
N ASP A 67 -2.54 -2.52 -14.59
CA ASP A 67 -3.32 -2.27 -13.36
C ASP A 67 -3.60 -3.56 -12.57
N GLU A 68 -3.62 -4.71 -13.25
CA GLU A 68 -3.72 -6.05 -12.66
C GLU A 68 -2.45 -6.45 -11.88
N GLU A 69 -1.27 -6.07 -12.36
CA GLU A 69 -0.01 -6.30 -11.66
C GLU A 69 0.12 -5.39 -10.44
N VAL A 70 -0.32 -4.14 -10.57
CA VAL A 70 -0.36 -3.17 -9.46
C VAL A 70 -1.29 -3.66 -8.35
N SER A 71 -2.52 -4.06 -8.68
CA SER A 71 -3.48 -4.55 -7.68
C SER A 71 -2.96 -5.81 -6.98
N LYS A 72 -2.34 -6.74 -7.72
CA LYS A 72 -1.70 -7.94 -7.14
C LYS A 72 -0.53 -7.59 -6.22
N MET A 73 0.28 -6.57 -6.56
CA MET A 73 1.40 -6.14 -5.74
C MET A 73 0.93 -5.60 -4.39
N ILE A 74 -0.05 -4.68 -4.40
CA ILE A 74 -0.59 -4.05 -3.18
C ILE A 74 -1.24 -5.11 -2.28
N ASN A 75 -2.12 -5.95 -2.83
CA ASN A 75 -2.74 -7.04 -2.09
C ASN A 75 -1.72 -8.02 -1.46
N LYS A 76 -0.62 -8.32 -2.16
CA LYS A 76 0.45 -9.19 -1.65
C LYS A 76 1.27 -8.52 -0.55
N LEU A 77 1.47 -7.21 -0.63
CA LEU A 77 2.21 -6.44 0.38
C LEU A 77 1.48 -6.51 1.73
N CYS A 78 0.16 -6.32 1.73
CA CYS A 78 -0.63 -6.28 2.95
C CYS A 78 -0.83 -7.65 3.58
N LYS A 79 -1.10 -8.69 2.76
CA LYS A 79 -1.24 -10.09 3.23
C LYS A 79 0.02 -10.67 3.87
N GLY A 80 1.21 -10.20 3.48
CA GLY A 80 2.48 -10.74 3.96
C GLY A 80 3.14 -9.93 5.09
N SER A 81 2.89 -8.61 5.15
CA SER A 81 3.64 -7.71 6.03
C SER A 81 2.80 -7.00 7.09
N ILE A 82 1.48 -6.86 6.90
CA ILE A 82 0.64 -6.02 7.78
C ILE A 82 -0.44 -6.82 8.52
N THR A 83 -1.04 -7.83 7.90
CA THR A 83 -2.08 -8.66 8.52
C THR A 83 -1.64 -9.41 9.78
N ASN A 84 -0.35 -9.68 9.95
CA ASN A 84 0.16 -10.30 11.19
C ASN A 84 0.05 -9.38 12.42
N GLN A 85 -0.26 -8.08 12.24
CA GLN A 85 -0.39 -7.10 13.33
C GLN A 85 -1.86 -6.76 13.67
N TYR A 86 -2.77 -6.78 12.70
CA TYR A 86 -4.20 -6.45 12.93
C TYR A 86 -5.11 -7.67 13.06
N GLY A 87 -4.62 -8.88 12.74
CA GLY A 87 -5.34 -10.14 12.98
C GLY A 87 -5.58 -10.46 14.46
N ALA A 88 -5.04 -9.67 15.40
CA ALA A 88 -5.25 -9.80 16.84
C ALA A 88 -6.52 -9.09 17.36
N TYR A 89 -7.24 -8.33 16.53
CA TYR A 89 -8.48 -7.62 16.93
C TYR A 89 -9.78 -8.23 16.38
N GLY A 90 -9.69 -9.40 15.73
CA GLY A 90 -10.83 -10.09 15.11
C GLY A 90 -11.18 -11.43 15.76
N GLY A 91 -11.15 -11.50 17.09
CA GLY A 91 -11.59 -12.65 17.90
C GLY A 91 -12.88 -12.36 18.65
#